data_AF-A0A7X7MIH1-F1
#
_entry.id   AF-A0A7X7MIH1-F1
#
_cell.length_a   1.000
_cell.length_b   1.000
_cell.length_c   1.000
_cell.angle_alpha   90.00
_cell.angle_beta   90.00
_cell.angle_gamma   90.00
#
_symmetry.space_group_name_H-M   'P 1'
#
loop_
_entity.id
_entity.type
_entity.pdbx_description
1 polymer ?
#
loop_
_entity_poly.entity_id
_entity_poly.type
_entity_poly.pdbx_seq_one_letter_code
_entity_poly.pdbx_strand_id
1 'polypeptide(L)'
;MPDKRPLPPNRLETQARVCAQAVVDTLSESLLSGKPADRCLKNTFYVNRQFGSRDRHLISETLFALLRWWGWLQHLAPPAFVQAWQNQTPDRNLPIQEWQPCLYAAWLLDNPAEMPPAAALWSAAEGGRVAAPSVSPTAQYSLAERSRILKPLLPPGVSLEVSQLVPEWTFQHLAQEEGIAAEQLLQWLQNRPPVWLRAQISDVEWLQQELANDDIPTSRHEHLQYALKIERSSSSNLRNQVNFKAGDFEIQDLASQAVAQICAPRPGEQWWDACAGGGGKTLHLAWLMQGKGSVLATDIRLHKLQELKLRARRAQFPNIRCKEWKGKAMPTFRGVSPVCW
;
A
#
# COMPACT_ATOMS: atom_id res chain seq x y z
N MET A 1 -9.25 19.17 -15.86
CA MET A 1 -8.19 18.27 -16.37
C MET A 1 -6.83 18.78 -15.90
N PRO A 2 -6.01 18.00 -15.18
CA PRO A 2 -4.66 18.45 -14.87
C PRO A 2 -3.87 18.52 -16.19
N ASP A 3 -3.17 19.62 -16.39
CA ASP A 3 -2.42 19.97 -17.60
C ASP A 3 -1.46 18.83 -18.00
N LYS A 4 -1.82 18.05 -19.03
CA LYS A 4 -1.04 16.93 -19.57
C LYS A 4 0.18 17.41 -20.40
N ARG A 5 0.56 18.68 -20.31
CA ARG A 5 1.78 19.15 -20.98
C ARG A 5 3.02 18.50 -20.35
N PRO A 6 3.91 17.91 -21.16
CA PRO A 6 5.18 17.38 -20.65
C PRO A 6 6.00 18.50 -20.01
N LEU A 7 6.68 18.18 -18.90
CA LEU A 7 7.59 19.12 -18.26
C LEU A 7 8.75 19.44 -19.21
N PRO A 8 9.24 20.69 -19.24
CA PRO A 8 10.44 21.03 -20.00
C PRO A 8 11.65 20.26 -19.46
N PRO A 9 12.66 19.91 -20.29
CA PRO A 9 13.76 19.01 -19.93
C PRO A 9 14.45 19.34 -18.60
N ASN A 10 14.86 20.61 -18.40
CA ASN A 10 15.54 21.04 -17.18
C ASN A 10 14.69 20.85 -15.90
N ARG A 11 13.36 21.00 -16.01
CA ARG A 11 12.45 20.75 -14.88
C ARG A 11 12.30 19.26 -14.62
N LEU A 12 12.34 18.44 -15.66
CA LEU A 12 12.26 16.99 -15.52
C LEU A 12 13.51 16.42 -14.84
N GLU A 13 14.70 16.88 -15.21
CA GLU A 13 15.95 16.52 -14.53
C GLU A 13 15.95 16.95 -13.06
N THR A 14 15.47 18.17 -12.80
CA THR A 14 15.32 18.66 -11.43
C THR A 14 14.34 17.80 -10.62
N GLN A 15 13.19 17.45 -11.21
CA GLN A 15 12.21 16.58 -10.58
C GLN A 15 12.81 15.20 -10.27
N ALA A 16 13.50 14.59 -11.24
CA ALA A 16 14.15 13.29 -11.09
C ALA A 16 15.17 13.31 -9.94
N ARG A 17 16.02 14.34 -9.86
CA ARG A 17 17.02 14.49 -8.80
C ARG A 17 16.38 14.70 -7.42
N VAL A 18 15.42 15.61 -7.30
CA VAL A 18 14.81 15.95 -6.00
C VAL A 18 13.94 14.80 -5.49
N CYS A 19 13.18 14.12 -6.37
CA CYS A 19 12.40 12.96 -5.98
C CYS A 19 13.30 11.78 -5.60
N ALA A 20 14.40 11.54 -6.32
CA ALA A 20 15.39 10.52 -5.95
C ALA A 20 15.93 10.76 -4.54
N GLN A 21 16.33 11.99 -4.22
CA GLN A 21 16.79 12.34 -2.87
C GLN A 21 15.72 12.05 -1.81
N ALA A 22 14.48 12.49 -2.03
CA ALA A 22 13.40 12.26 -1.08
C ALA A 22 13.11 10.76 -0.89
N VAL A 23 13.17 9.95 -1.95
CA VAL A 23 13.01 8.50 -1.87
C VAL A 23 14.12 7.87 -1.03
N VAL A 24 15.38 8.20 -1.32
CA VAL A 24 16.56 7.62 -0.64
C VAL A 24 16.61 8.03 0.84
N ASP A 25 16.32 9.30 1.15
CA ASP A 25 16.22 9.78 2.53
C ASP A 25 15.12 9.03 3.31
N THR A 26 13.96 8.83 2.67
CA THR A 26 12.83 8.12 3.28
C THR A 26 13.12 6.64 3.47
N LEU A 27 13.78 6.00 2.49
CA LEU A 27 14.23 4.62 2.57
C LEU A 27 15.24 4.42 3.71
N SER A 28 16.21 5.33 3.83
CA SER A 28 17.20 5.34 4.91
C SER A 28 16.54 5.46 6.28
N GLU A 29 15.60 6.40 6.45
CA GLU A 29 14.86 6.52 7.71
C GLU A 29 14.08 5.23 8.04
N SER A 30 13.48 4.59 7.03
CA SER A 30 12.71 3.36 7.25
C SER A 30 13.59 2.16 7.60
N LEU A 31 14.61 1.87 6.78
CA LEU A 31 15.44 0.67 6.89
C LEU A 31 16.48 0.76 8.02
N LEU A 32 17.07 1.94 8.26
CA LEU A 32 18.13 2.09 9.27
C LEU A 32 17.60 2.46 10.66
N SER A 33 16.43 3.11 10.74
CA SER A 33 15.83 3.48 12.04
C SER A 33 14.69 2.55 12.48
N GLY A 34 14.38 1.50 11.71
CA GLY A 34 13.30 0.55 11.99
C GLY A 34 11.91 1.19 12.04
N LYS A 35 11.73 2.37 11.42
CA LYS A 35 10.44 3.07 11.39
C LYS A 35 9.59 2.57 10.23
N PRO A 36 8.25 2.45 10.41
CA PRO A 36 7.36 2.07 9.32
C PRO A 36 7.46 3.04 8.12
N ALA A 37 7.59 2.50 6.91
CA ALA A 37 7.79 3.27 5.69
C ALA A 37 6.68 4.29 5.42
N ASP A 38 5.42 3.94 5.72
CA ASP A 38 4.26 4.84 5.59
C ASP A 38 4.38 6.07 6.50
N ARG A 39 4.95 5.89 7.69
CA ARG A 39 5.20 6.98 8.64
C ARG A 39 6.34 7.87 8.17
N CYS A 40 7.46 7.28 7.72
CA CYS A 40 8.60 8.02 7.15
C CYS A 40 8.14 8.85 5.95
N LEU A 41 7.42 8.24 5.01
CA LEU A 41 6.88 8.91 3.82
C LEU A 41 5.95 10.07 4.18
N LYS A 42 5.06 9.88 5.16
CA LYS A 42 4.19 10.96 5.66
C LYS A 42 5.00 12.11 6.24
N ASN A 43 6.08 11.82 6.98
CA ASN A 43 6.98 12.83 7.53
C ASN A 43 7.71 13.59 6.41
N THR A 44 8.26 12.88 5.41
CA THR A 44 8.90 13.47 4.22
C THR A 44 7.99 14.47 3.54
N PHE A 45 6.72 14.12 3.34
CA PHE A 45 5.72 15.01 2.72
C PHE A 45 5.21 16.14 3.60
N TYR A 46 5.31 16.00 4.92
CA TYR A 46 4.97 17.04 5.88
C TYR A 46 6.02 18.14 5.90
N VAL A 47 7.31 17.74 5.91
CA VAL A 47 8.46 18.66 5.90
C VAL A 47 8.63 19.30 4.51
N ASN A 48 8.37 18.56 3.44
CA ASN A 48 8.52 19.03 2.05
C ASN A 48 7.18 19.39 1.41
N ARG A 49 6.59 20.52 1.83
CA ARG A 49 5.27 20.97 1.33
C ARG A 49 5.28 21.36 -0.14
N GLN A 50 6.45 21.63 -0.71
CA GLN A 50 6.63 21.95 -2.13
C GLN A 50 6.29 20.80 -3.08
N PHE A 51 6.30 19.55 -2.60
CA PHE A 51 5.96 18.41 -3.45
C PHE A 51 4.50 18.43 -3.84
N GLY A 52 4.25 18.52 -5.16
CA GLY A 52 2.92 18.43 -5.74
C GLY A 52 2.42 16.97 -5.80
N SER A 53 1.21 16.77 -6.32
CA SER A 53 0.62 15.43 -6.47
C SER A 53 1.50 14.48 -7.29
N ARG A 54 2.10 14.96 -8.39
CA ARG A 54 2.98 14.18 -9.25
C ARG A 54 4.25 13.73 -8.54
N ASP A 55 4.90 14.63 -7.80
CA ASP A 55 6.13 14.31 -7.04
C ASP A 55 5.83 13.31 -5.93
N ARG A 56 4.74 13.54 -5.17
CA ARG A 56 4.31 12.63 -4.10
C ARG A 56 4.01 11.23 -4.63
N HIS A 57 3.36 11.13 -5.80
CA HIS A 57 3.11 9.86 -6.44
C HIS A 57 4.42 9.17 -6.84
N LEU A 58 5.31 9.86 -7.56
CA LEU A 58 6.63 9.34 -7.96
C LEU A 58 7.42 8.84 -6.74
N ILE A 59 7.50 9.65 -5.68
CA ILE A 59 8.23 9.30 -4.45
C ILE A 59 7.60 8.07 -3.77
N SER A 60 6.27 8.04 -3.62
CA SER A 60 5.58 6.94 -2.93
C SER A 60 5.74 5.62 -3.70
N GLU A 61 5.47 5.62 -5.00
CA GLU A 61 5.55 4.39 -5.82
C GLU A 61 7.00 3.89 -5.88
N THR A 62 7.98 4.78 -6.05
CA THR A 62 9.40 4.37 -6.07
C THR A 62 9.81 3.77 -4.72
N LEU A 63 9.45 4.39 -3.59
CA LEU A 63 9.78 3.88 -2.26
C LEU A 63 9.20 2.47 -2.04
N PHE A 64 7.92 2.25 -2.35
CA PHE A 64 7.30 0.95 -2.15
C PHE A 64 7.79 -0.10 -3.15
N ALA A 65 8.15 0.29 -4.38
CA ALA A 65 8.82 -0.60 -5.33
C ALA A 65 10.20 -1.03 -4.81
N LEU A 66 11.01 -0.09 -4.29
CA LEU A 66 12.29 -0.41 -3.68
C LEU A 66 12.15 -1.41 -2.54
N LEU A 67 11.21 -1.16 -1.61
CA LEU A 67 10.98 -2.05 -0.47
C LEU A 67 10.49 -3.44 -0.90
N ARG A 68 9.59 -3.49 -1.89
CA ARG A 68 9.05 -4.76 -2.42
C ARG A 68 10.13 -5.61 -3.08
N TRP A 69 11.10 -4.98 -3.73
CA TRP A 69 12.16 -5.65 -4.47
C TRP A 69 13.53 -5.58 -3.78
N TRP A 70 13.57 -5.13 -2.52
CA TRP A 70 14.82 -4.80 -1.82
C TRP A 70 15.80 -5.97 -1.78
N GLY A 71 15.27 -7.18 -1.60
CA GLY A 71 16.04 -8.42 -1.63
C GLY A 71 16.97 -8.57 -2.84
N TRP A 72 16.54 -8.13 -4.01
CA TRP A 72 17.36 -8.10 -5.23
C TRP A 72 18.02 -6.74 -5.45
N LEU A 73 17.31 -5.65 -5.18
CA LEU A 73 17.77 -4.29 -5.45
C LEU A 73 18.90 -3.83 -4.53
N GLN A 74 19.11 -4.48 -3.39
CA GLN A 74 20.27 -4.23 -2.53
C GLN A 74 21.60 -4.46 -3.27
N HIS A 75 21.63 -5.33 -4.29
CA HIS A 75 22.84 -5.55 -5.11
C HIS A 75 23.18 -4.39 -6.05
N LEU A 76 22.24 -3.46 -6.24
CA LEU A 76 22.43 -2.20 -6.98
C LEU A 76 22.57 -0.98 -6.06
N ALA A 77 22.32 -1.14 -4.75
CA ALA A 77 22.42 -0.06 -3.80
C ALA A 77 23.90 0.20 -3.43
N PRO A 78 24.24 1.41 -2.96
CA PRO A 78 25.60 1.71 -2.50
C PRO A 78 26.08 0.72 -1.44
N PRO A 79 27.29 0.13 -1.57
CA PRO A 79 27.81 -0.85 -0.61
C PRO A 79 27.86 -0.33 0.83
N ALA A 80 28.20 0.95 1.03
CA ALA A 80 28.21 1.60 2.34
C ALA A 80 26.82 1.58 3.01
N PHE A 81 25.75 1.84 2.23
CA PHE A 81 24.39 1.79 2.72
C PHE A 81 23.97 0.37 3.11
N VAL A 82 24.29 -0.61 2.26
CA VAL A 82 23.95 -2.03 2.53
C VAL A 82 24.65 -2.50 3.80
N GLN A 83 25.92 -2.16 3.98
CA GLN A 83 26.67 -2.46 5.20
C GLN A 83 26.04 -1.79 6.43
N ALA A 84 25.63 -0.52 6.32
CA ALA A 84 24.99 0.19 7.41
C ALA A 84 23.62 -0.41 7.79
N TRP A 85 22.84 -0.85 6.79
CA TRP A 85 21.57 -1.53 7.00
C TRP A 85 21.74 -2.89 7.68
N GLN A 86 22.71 -3.70 7.23
CA GLN A 86 23.03 -4.98 7.85
C GLN A 86 23.50 -4.81 9.31
N ASN A 87 24.28 -3.78 9.58
CA ASN A 87 24.80 -3.49 10.92
C ASN A 87 23.84 -2.66 11.79
N GLN A 88 22.69 -2.23 11.26
CA GLN A 88 21.74 -1.33 11.94
C GLN A 88 22.41 -0.04 12.47
N THR A 89 23.36 0.50 11.69
CA THR A 89 24.06 1.74 11.99
C THR A 89 23.51 2.90 11.16
N PRO A 90 23.55 4.15 11.64
CA PRO A 90 23.20 5.30 10.83
C PRO A 90 24.18 5.44 9.65
N ASP A 91 23.66 5.62 8.45
CA ASP A 91 24.41 6.13 7.30
C ASP A 91 23.83 7.50 6.93
N ARG A 92 24.73 8.47 6.71
CA ARG A 92 24.38 9.85 6.34
C ARG A 92 24.89 10.23 4.96
N ASN A 93 25.69 9.39 4.31
CA ASN A 93 26.21 9.69 2.98
C ASN A 93 25.42 8.91 1.93
N LEU A 94 24.50 9.60 1.26
CA LEU A 94 23.58 9.01 0.29
C LEU A 94 23.78 9.65 -1.09
N PRO A 95 24.89 9.33 -1.81
CA PRO A 95 25.18 9.92 -3.10
C PRO A 95 24.16 9.46 -4.14
N ILE A 96 23.27 10.36 -4.56
CA ILE A 96 22.13 10.03 -5.43
C ILE A 96 22.54 9.41 -6.77
N GLN A 97 23.71 9.76 -7.30
CA GLN A 97 24.24 9.17 -8.53
C GLN A 97 24.40 7.65 -8.42
N GLU A 98 24.86 7.15 -7.25
CA GLU A 98 25.03 5.71 -7.00
C GLU A 98 23.69 4.99 -6.82
N TRP A 99 22.62 5.72 -6.47
CA TRP A 99 21.27 5.15 -6.31
C TRP A 99 20.48 5.03 -7.60
N GLN A 100 20.82 5.77 -8.66
CA GLN A 100 20.06 5.82 -9.91
C GLN A 100 19.78 4.43 -10.52
N PRO A 101 20.75 3.48 -10.61
CA PRO A 101 20.48 2.14 -11.11
C PRO A 101 19.41 1.40 -10.29
N CYS A 102 19.49 1.52 -8.96
CA CYS A 102 18.55 0.91 -8.03
C CYS A 102 17.13 1.51 -8.19
N LEU A 103 17.01 2.83 -8.32
CA LEU A 103 15.73 3.52 -8.54
C LEU A 103 15.10 3.11 -9.88
N TYR A 104 15.89 3.08 -10.96
CA TYR A 104 15.40 2.67 -12.28
C TYR A 104 14.95 1.21 -12.30
N ALA A 105 15.76 0.31 -11.72
CA ALA A 105 15.45 -1.10 -11.61
C ALA A 105 14.14 -1.37 -10.83
N ALA A 106 13.84 -0.58 -9.80
CA ALA A 106 12.57 -0.67 -9.07
C ALA A 106 11.35 -0.48 -9.99
N TRP A 107 11.40 0.50 -10.90
CA TRP A 107 10.32 0.74 -11.85
C TRP A 107 10.22 -0.34 -12.94
N LEU A 108 11.34 -0.92 -13.37
CA LEU A 108 11.34 -2.05 -14.31
C LEU A 108 10.69 -3.30 -13.70
N LEU A 109 11.03 -3.62 -12.45
CA LEU A 109 10.50 -4.80 -11.76
C LEU A 109 9.02 -4.66 -11.43
N ASP A 110 8.58 -3.46 -11.03
CA ASP A 110 7.18 -3.20 -10.72
C ASP A 110 6.30 -3.10 -11.96
N ASN A 111 6.90 -2.86 -13.12
CA ASN A 111 6.29 -2.81 -14.46
C ASN A 111 4.89 -2.15 -14.49
N PRO A 112 4.77 -0.86 -14.13
CA PRO A 112 3.51 -0.16 -14.27
C PRO A 112 3.15 0.04 -15.75
N ALA A 113 1.89 0.38 -16.01
CA ALA A 113 1.41 0.65 -17.37
C ALA A 113 2.18 1.78 -18.08
N GLU A 114 2.72 2.72 -17.32
CA GLU A 114 3.54 3.81 -17.84
C GLU A 114 4.65 4.14 -16.83
N MET A 115 5.89 4.23 -17.30
CA MET A 115 7.00 4.70 -16.49
C MET A 115 7.02 6.24 -16.48
N PRO A 116 7.03 6.90 -15.32
CA PRO A 116 7.11 8.35 -15.26
C PRO A 116 8.37 8.87 -15.99
N PRO A 117 8.29 9.96 -16.78
CA PRO A 117 9.45 10.46 -17.52
C PRO A 117 10.66 10.80 -16.62
N ALA A 118 10.41 11.25 -15.38
CA ALA A 118 11.48 11.53 -14.41
C ALA A 118 12.16 10.24 -13.92
N ALA A 119 11.44 9.13 -13.80
CA ALA A 119 12.00 7.83 -13.44
C ALA A 119 12.85 7.26 -14.59
N ALA A 120 12.43 7.48 -15.84
CA ALA A 120 13.18 7.04 -17.01
C ALA A 120 14.57 7.71 -17.12
N LEU A 121 14.74 8.93 -16.59
CA LEU A 121 16.05 9.60 -16.54
C LEU A 121 17.07 8.89 -15.64
N TRP A 122 16.63 8.08 -14.67
CA TRP A 122 17.53 7.31 -13.82
C TRP A 122 18.22 6.13 -14.54
N SER A 123 17.80 5.82 -15.76
CA SER A 123 18.49 4.84 -16.62
C SER A 123 19.87 5.31 -17.12
N ALA A 124 20.13 6.63 -17.08
CA ALA A 124 21.32 7.24 -17.65
C ALA A 124 22.48 7.43 -16.65
N ALA A 125 22.60 6.54 -15.66
CA ALA A 125 23.67 6.58 -14.65
C ALA A 125 25.08 6.51 -15.28
N GLU A 126 26.08 7.02 -14.57
CA GLU A 126 27.48 7.06 -15.02
C GLU A 126 27.97 5.65 -15.43
N GLY A 127 28.37 5.50 -16.70
CA GLY A 127 28.72 4.20 -17.32
C GLY A 127 28.07 3.96 -18.69
N GLY A 128 27.07 4.80 -19.06
CA GLY A 128 26.37 4.73 -20.33
C GLY A 128 24.98 4.10 -20.21
N ARG A 129 24.13 4.29 -21.22
CA ARG A 129 22.79 3.69 -21.25
C ARG A 129 22.94 2.17 -21.33
N VAL A 130 22.66 1.45 -20.25
CA VAL A 130 22.29 0.03 -20.39
C VAL A 130 21.05 0.02 -21.27
N ALA A 131 21.08 -0.75 -22.36
CA ALA A 131 19.90 -0.90 -23.21
C ALA A 131 18.76 -1.39 -22.31
N ALA A 132 17.75 -0.54 -22.13
CA ALA A 132 16.60 -0.87 -21.31
C ALA A 132 16.03 -2.20 -21.82
N PRO A 133 15.83 -3.20 -20.94
CA PRO A 133 15.17 -4.43 -21.34
C PRO A 133 13.83 -4.09 -22.01
N SER A 134 13.47 -4.80 -23.09
CA SER A 134 12.16 -4.62 -23.69
C SER A 134 11.11 -5.19 -22.74
N VAL A 135 10.38 -4.31 -22.08
CA VAL A 135 9.29 -4.67 -21.18
C VAL A 135 7.98 -4.26 -21.83
N SER A 136 7.04 -5.20 -21.93
CA SER A 136 5.69 -4.91 -22.38
C SER A 136 4.90 -4.28 -21.22
N PRO A 137 4.36 -3.07 -21.40
CA PRO A 137 3.54 -2.44 -20.38
C PRO A 137 2.38 -3.36 -20.00
N THR A 138 2.04 -3.40 -18.72
CA THR A 138 0.91 -4.19 -18.17
C THR A 138 1.01 -5.72 -18.27
N ALA A 139 2.09 -6.25 -18.84
CA ALA A 139 2.36 -7.69 -18.79
C ALA A 139 2.61 -8.14 -17.35
N GLN A 140 2.00 -9.27 -16.97
CA GLN A 140 2.33 -9.94 -15.72
C GLN A 140 3.52 -10.84 -15.95
N TYR A 141 4.63 -10.53 -15.29
CA TYR A 141 5.84 -11.33 -15.32
C TYR A 141 5.91 -12.27 -14.13
N SER A 142 6.43 -13.47 -14.35
CA SER A 142 6.93 -14.36 -13.30
C SER A 142 8.18 -13.77 -12.62
N LEU A 143 8.53 -14.26 -11.44
CA LEU A 143 9.79 -13.92 -10.78
C LEU A 143 11.00 -14.28 -11.66
N ALA A 144 10.96 -15.40 -12.37
CA ALA A 144 12.02 -15.81 -13.29
C ALA A 144 12.22 -14.81 -14.45
N GLU A 145 11.13 -14.30 -15.04
CA GLU A 145 11.22 -13.27 -16.08
C GLU A 145 11.74 -11.95 -15.53
N ARG A 146 11.28 -11.53 -14.33
CA ARG A 146 11.80 -10.32 -13.67
C ARG A 146 13.28 -10.42 -13.32
N SER A 147 13.75 -11.59 -12.90
CA SER A 147 15.17 -11.87 -12.71
C SER A 147 15.95 -11.67 -14.02
N ARG A 148 15.45 -12.18 -15.15
CA ARG A 148 16.07 -11.95 -16.47
C ARG A 148 16.07 -10.48 -16.89
N ILE A 149 15.01 -9.73 -16.57
CA ILE A 149 14.92 -8.28 -16.82
C ILE A 149 15.96 -7.51 -16.00
N LEU A 150 16.18 -7.88 -14.73
CA LEU A 150 17.11 -7.19 -13.84
C LEU A 150 18.58 -7.54 -14.12
N LYS A 151 18.87 -8.78 -14.53
CA LYS A 151 20.23 -9.31 -14.68
C LYS A 151 21.21 -8.43 -15.46
N PRO A 152 20.84 -7.78 -16.59
CA PRO A 152 21.74 -6.89 -17.32
C PRO A 152 22.19 -5.64 -16.56
N LEU A 153 21.47 -5.24 -15.51
CA LEU A 153 21.80 -4.08 -14.68
C LEU A 153 22.75 -4.42 -13.53
N LEU A 154 22.89 -5.71 -13.20
CA LEU A 154 23.66 -6.16 -12.04
C LEU A 154 25.16 -6.33 -12.36
N PRO A 155 26.03 -6.21 -11.33
CA PRO A 155 27.42 -6.60 -11.45
C PRO A 155 27.58 -8.06 -11.92
N PRO A 156 28.64 -8.37 -12.69
CA PRO A 156 28.91 -9.75 -13.12
C PRO A 156 28.98 -10.74 -11.95
N GLY A 157 28.35 -11.89 -12.11
CA GLY A 157 28.40 -12.98 -11.13
C GLY A 157 27.35 -12.92 -10.00
N VAL A 158 26.54 -11.87 -9.92
CA VAL A 158 25.42 -11.81 -8.96
C VAL A 158 24.33 -12.81 -9.34
N SER A 159 23.97 -13.70 -8.41
CA SER A 159 22.78 -14.55 -8.54
C SER A 159 21.56 -13.87 -7.91
N LEU A 160 20.41 -14.04 -8.54
CA LEU A 160 19.11 -13.54 -8.08
C LEU A 160 18.25 -14.72 -7.69
N GLU A 161 18.41 -15.15 -6.44
CA GLU A 161 17.59 -16.23 -5.88
C GLU A 161 16.26 -15.66 -5.42
N VAL A 162 15.17 -16.35 -5.73
CA VAL A 162 13.82 -15.94 -5.30
C VAL A 162 13.73 -15.85 -3.76
N SER A 163 14.49 -16.67 -3.05
CA SER A 163 14.55 -16.64 -1.58
C SER A 163 15.09 -15.34 -1.00
N GLN A 164 15.87 -14.55 -1.76
CA GLN A 164 16.42 -13.27 -1.30
C GLN A 164 15.36 -12.17 -1.17
N LEU A 165 14.18 -12.34 -1.80
CA LEU A 165 13.10 -11.34 -1.81
C LEU A 165 12.47 -11.11 -0.43
N VAL A 166 12.69 -12.04 0.51
CA VAL A 166 12.22 -11.96 1.89
C VAL A 166 13.36 -12.35 2.85
N PRO A 167 13.28 -11.98 4.14
CA PRO A 167 14.24 -12.46 5.12
C PRO A 167 14.26 -13.99 5.24
N GLU A 168 15.41 -14.60 5.52
CA GLU A 168 15.58 -16.05 5.61
C GLU A 168 14.61 -16.73 6.61
N TRP A 169 14.34 -16.07 7.74
CA TRP A 169 13.42 -16.56 8.76
C TRP A 169 11.98 -16.75 8.23
N THR A 170 11.61 -16.08 7.13
CA THR A 170 10.29 -16.22 6.50
C THR A 170 9.99 -17.68 6.14
N PHE A 171 10.96 -18.40 5.57
CA PHE A 171 10.75 -19.79 5.14
C PHE A 171 10.56 -20.77 6.30
N GLN A 172 11.08 -20.44 7.48
CA GLN A 172 10.89 -21.25 8.69
C GLN A 172 9.42 -21.26 9.14
N HIS A 173 8.68 -20.17 8.88
CA HIS A 173 7.26 -20.08 9.18
C HIS A 173 6.37 -20.52 8.01
N LEU A 174 6.78 -20.27 6.77
CA LEU A 174 6.00 -20.67 5.59
C LEU A 174 5.96 -22.18 5.38
N ALA A 175 7.05 -22.90 5.67
CA ALA A 175 7.09 -24.35 5.56
C ALA A 175 6.05 -25.05 6.47
N GLN A 176 5.44 -24.33 7.40
CA GLN A 176 4.44 -24.84 8.33
C GLN A 176 2.99 -24.69 7.82
N GLU A 177 2.75 -23.92 6.76
CA GLU A 177 1.41 -23.75 6.18
C GLU A 177 1.20 -24.74 5.02
N GLU A 178 0.26 -25.66 5.18
CA GLU A 178 -0.12 -26.60 4.11
C GLU A 178 -0.85 -25.86 2.98
N GLY A 179 -0.46 -26.12 1.72
CA GLY A 179 -1.25 -25.76 0.54
C GLY A 179 -0.79 -24.55 -0.27
N ILE A 180 0.25 -23.82 0.15
CA ILE A 180 0.82 -22.71 -0.64
C ILE A 180 2.31 -22.94 -0.87
N ALA A 181 2.71 -23.11 -2.14
CA ALA A 181 4.13 -23.17 -2.50
C ALA A 181 4.83 -21.84 -2.20
N ALA A 182 6.03 -21.87 -1.62
CA ALA A 182 6.76 -20.66 -1.22
C ALA A 182 6.98 -19.68 -2.38
N GLU A 183 7.31 -20.18 -3.58
CA GLU A 183 7.46 -19.34 -4.78
C GLU A 183 6.17 -18.62 -5.17
N GLN A 184 5.01 -19.29 -5.02
CA GLN A 184 3.71 -18.69 -5.32
C GLN A 184 3.37 -17.55 -4.36
N LEU A 185 3.69 -17.72 -3.07
CA LEU A 185 3.50 -16.65 -2.08
C LEU A 185 4.42 -15.47 -2.37
N LEU A 186 5.70 -15.73 -2.69
CA LEU A 186 6.63 -14.67 -3.07
C LEU A 186 6.15 -13.92 -4.31
N GLN A 187 5.67 -14.64 -5.33
CA GLN A 187 5.06 -13.99 -6.49
C GLN A 187 3.90 -13.06 -6.08
N TRP A 188 3.07 -13.42 -5.10
CA TRP A 188 2.01 -12.54 -4.59
C TRP A 188 2.55 -11.32 -3.81
N LEU A 189 3.53 -11.52 -2.94
CA LEU A 189 4.17 -10.43 -2.18
C LEU A 189 4.88 -9.42 -3.09
N GLN A 190 5.39 -9.88 -4.23
CA GLN A 190 6.07 -9.09 -5.24
C GLN A 190 5.15 -8.48 -6.29
N ASN A 191 3.84 -8.71 -6.19
CA ASN A 191 2.84 -8.02 -7.00
C ASN A 191 2.23 -6.85 -6.22
N ARG A 192 1.87 -5.78 -6.94
CA ARG A 192 1.13 -4.67 -6.35
C ARG A 192 -0.26 -5.19 -5.90
N PRO A 193 -0.64 -5.00 -4.63
CA PRO A 193 -1.94 -5.48 -4.17
C PRO A 193 -3.07 -4.72 -4.90
N PRO A 194 -4.14 -5.42 -5.32
CA PRO A 194 -5.30 -4.76 -5.89
C PRO A 194 -5.96 -3.82 -4.88
N VAL A 195 -6.49 -2.70 -5.35
CA VAL A 195 -7.28 -1.80 -4.51
C VAL A 195 -8.73 -2.25 -4.54
N TRP A 196 -9.23 -2.61 -3.37
CA TRP A 196 -10.62 -2.99 -3.16
C TRP A 196 -11.40 -1.88 -2.47
N LEU A 197 -12.62 -1.68 -2.96
CA LEU A 197 -13.65 -0.87 -2.33
C LEU A 197 -14.71 -1.80 -1.75
N ARG A 198 -15.32 -1.38 -0.66
CA ARG A 198 -16.55 -1.95 -0.12
C ARG A 198 -17.67 -0.96 -0.34
N ALA A 199 -18.63 -1.29 -1.20
CA ALA A 199 -19.87 -0.56 -1.32
C ALA A 199 -20.59 -0.56 0.03
N GLN A 200 -21.06 0.61 0.42
CA GLN A 200 -21.76 0.89 1.67
C GLN A 200 -23.19 1.39 1.37
N ILE A 201 -23.69 1.01 0.20
CA ILE A 201 -25.06 1.23 -0.30
C ILE A 201 -25.56 -0.06 -0.95
N SER A 202 -26.87 -0.20 -1.08
CA SER A 202 -27.49 -1.38 -1.68
C SER A 202 -27.35 -1.42 -3.21
N ASP A 203 -27.37 -0.26 -3.86
CA ASP A 203 -27.28 -0.13 -5.32
C ASP A 203 -25.81 -0.09 -5.77
N VAL A 204 -25.19 -1.27 -5.84
CA VAL A 204 -23.79 -1.42 -6.23
C VAL A 204 -23.61 -1.06 -7.71
N GLU A 205 -24.62 -1.32 -8.54
CA GLU A 205 -24.64 -1.04 -9.98
C GLU A 205 -24.50 0.46 -10.22
N TRP A 206 -25.31 1.26 -9.52
CA TRP A 206 -25.23 2.71 -9.56
C TRP A 206 -23.86 3.22 -9.13
N LEU A 207 -23.32 2.71 -8.01
CA LEU A 207 -21.99 3.13 -7.55
C LEU A 207 -20.90 2.83 -8.58
N GLN A 208 -20.96 1.67 -9.25
CA GLN A 208 -20.00 1.35 -10.31
C GLN A 208 -20.10 2.32 -11.50
N GLN A 209 -21.31 2.72 -11.87
CA GLN A 209 -21.54 3.69 -12.95
C GLN A 209 -20.97 5.07 -12.58
N GLU A 210 -21.24 5.56 -11.37
CA GLU A 210 -20.69 6.83 -10.89
C GLU A 210 -19.15 6.80 -10.85
N LEU A 211 -18.56 5.72 -10.32
CA LEU A 211 -17.11 5.56 -10.30
C LEU A 211 -16.52 5.50 -11.72
N ALA A 212 -17.19 4.83 -12.66
CA ALA A 212 -16.76 4.77 -14.04
C ALA A 212 -16.83 6.15 -14.74
N ASN A 213 -17.86 6.95 -14.45
CA ASN A 213 -17.97 8.34 -14.91
C ASN A 213 -16.81 9.21 -14.42
N ASP A 214 -16.26 8.89 -13.25
CA ASP A 214 -15.07 9.51 -12.66
C ASP A 214 -13.73 8.85 -13.07
N ASP A 215 -13.72 8.04 -14.15
CA ASP A 215 -12.55 7.32 -14.67
C ASP A 215 -11.94 6.32 -13.66
N ILE A 216 -12.79 5.70 -12.83
CA ILE A 216 -12.46 4.61 -11.91
C ILE A 216 -13.28 3.36 -12.28
N PRO A 217 -12.93 2.65 -13.36
CA PRO A 217 -13.60 1.41 -13.71
C PRO A 217 -13.37 0.35 -12.63
N THR A 218 -14.44 -0.37 -12.29
CA THR A 218 -14.41 -1.42 -11.25
C THR A 218 -15.08 -2.71 -11.72
N SER A 219 -14.62 -3.85 -11.19
CA SER A 219 -15.29 -5.15 -11.32
C SER A 219 -15.78 -5.66 -9.97
N ARG A 220 -16.81 -6.51 -9.99
CA ARG A 220 -17.35 -7.13 -8.76
C ARG A 220 -16.56 -8.38 -8.41
N HIS A 221 -16.46 -8.65 -7.11
CA HIS A 221 -16.08 -9.97 -6.65
C HIS A 221 -17.25 -10.96 -6.81
N GLU A 222 -16.96 -12.20 -7.19
CA GLU A 222 -17.97 -13.23 -7.47
C GLU A 222 -18.83 -13.56 -6.24
N HIS A 223 -18.21 -13.66 -5.06
CA HIS A 223 -18.90 -14.10 -3.83
C HIS A 223 -19.15 -13.00 -2.80
N LEU A 224 -18.53 -11.82 -2.95
CA LEU A 224 -18.66 -10.72 -2.00
C LEU A 224 -19.40 -9.59 -2.71
N GLN A 225 -20.73 -9.61 -2.58
CA GLN A 225 -21.66 -8.76 -3.34
C GLN A 225 -21.35 -7.25 -3.30
N TYR A 226 -20.67 -6.78 -2.25
CA TYR A 226 -20.34 -5.36 -2.06
C TYR A 226 -18.87 -5.04 -2.35
N ALA A 227 -18.07 -6.03 -2.76
CA ALA A 227 -16.66 -5.84 -3.03
C ALA A 227 -16.45 -5.43 -4.50
N LEU A 228 -15.84 -4.25 -4.69
CA LEU A 228 -15.48 -3.71 -6.01
C LEU A 228 -13.95 -3.63 -6.13
N LYS A 229 -13.38 -4.29 -7.11
CA LYS A 229 -11.96 -4.18 -7.47
C LYS A 229 -11.77 -3.03 -8.44
N ILE A 230 -10.80 -2.15 -8.18
CA ILE A 230 -10.40 -1.15 -9.17
C ILE A 230 -9.57 -1.83 -10.26
N GLU A 231 -10.01 -1.72 -11.51
CA GLU A 231 -9.36 -2.38 -12.66
C GLU A 231 -8.09 -1.66 -13.11
N ARG A 232 -8.10 -0.33 -13.05
CA ARG A 232 -6.97 0.50 -13.47
C ARG A 232 -6.73 1.58 -12.43
N SER A 233 -5.47 1.74 -12.06
CA SER A 233 -5.06 2.83 -11.15
C SER A 233 -5.33 4.16 -11.84
N SER A 234 -6.41 4.82 -11.48
CA SER A 234 -6.66 6.19 -11.92
C SER A 234 -5.84 7.15 -11.06
N SER A 235 -5.42 8.27 -11.64
CA SER A 235 -4.75 9.35 -10.90
C SER A 235 -5.66 10.08 -9.92
N SER A 236 -6.95 9.72 -9.90
CA SER A 236 -7.95 10.32 -9.04
C SER A 236 -7.76 9.88 -7.59
N ASN A 237 -7.77 10.83 -6.67
CA ASN A 237 -7.73 10.52 -5.26
C ASN A 237 -9.12 10.02 -4.85
N LEU A 238 -9.25 8.72 -4.61
CA LEU A 238 -10.50 8.07 -4.16
C LEU A 238 -11.15 8.80 -2.97
N ARG A 239 -10.35 9.39 -2.08
CA ARG A 239 -10.86 10.10 -0.91
C ARG A 239 -11.51 11.45 -1.23
N ASN A 240 -11.27 11.98 -2.42
CA ASN A 240 -11.87 13.24 -2.88
C ASN A 240 -13.20 13.03 -3.60
N GLN A 241 -13.54 11.80 -3.94
CA GLN A 241 -14.75 11.45 -4.68
C GLN A 241 -16.01 11.81 -3.90
N VAL A 242 -17.05 12.22 -4.64
CA VAL A 242 -18.34 12.63 -4.05
C VAL A 242 -18.94 11.46 -3.27
N ASN A 243 -18.99 10.27 -3.86
CA ASN A 243 -19.50 9.06 -3.22
C ASN A 243 -18.71 8.66 -1.96
N PHE A 244 -17.38 8.84 -1.96
CA PHE A 244 -16.58 8.59 -0.76
C PHE A 244 -16.92 9.57 0.37
N LYS A 245 -17.13 10.85 0.04
CA LYS A 245 -17.51 11.89 1.01
C LYS A 245 -18.94 11.70 1.53
N ALA A 246 -19.83 11.18 0.70
CA ALA A 246 -21.19 10.78 1.08
C ALA A 246 -21.21 9.53 1.98
N GLY A 247 -20.11 8.76 1.99
CA GLY A 247 -20.02 7.51 2.76
C GLY A 247 -20.55 6.30 1.99
N ASP A 248 -20.74 6.43 0.67
CA ASP A 248 -21.31 5.37 -0.18
C ASP A 248 -20.37 4.17 -0.35
N PHE A 249 -19.08 4.35 -0.07
CA PHE A 249 -18.11 3.26 -0.05
C PHE A 249 -16.94 3.52 0.90
N GLU A 250 -16.24 2.44 1.22
CA GLU A 250 -14.98 2.46 1.97
C GLU A 250 -13.85 1.81 1.17
N ILE A 251 -12.63 2.35 1.30
CA ILE A 251 -11.44 1.67 0.79
C ILE A 251 -11.09 0.58 1.80
N GLN A 252 -11.26 -0.68 1.42
CA GLN A 252 -11.07 -1.82 2.31
C GLN A 252 -10.69 -3.07 1.52
N ASP A 253 -9.60 -3.70 1.96
CA ASP A 253 -9.14 -4.98 1.43
C ASP A 253 -10.20 -6.09 1.49
N LEU A 254 -10.18 -6.98 0.49
CA LEU A 254 -11.14 -8.07 0.31
C LEU A 254 -11.19 -9.02 1.52
N ALA A 255 -10.04 -9.42 2.08
CA ALA A 255 -10.01 -10.32 3.23
C ALA A 255 -10.65 -9.67 4.46
N SER A 256 -10.49 -8.36 4.62
CA SER A 256 -11.18 -7.61 5.67
C SER A 256 -12.70 -7.51 5.46
N GLN A 257 -13.16 -7.53 4.21
CA GLN A 257 -14.59 -7.58 3.90
C GLN A 257 -15.18 -8.96 4.23
N ALA A 258 -14.47 -10.04 3.89
CA ALA A 258 -14.87 -11.42 4.17
C ALA A 258 -15.11 -11.67 5.66
N VAL A 259 -14.26 -11.14 6.54
CA VAL A 259 -14.40 -11.29 8.01
C VAL A 259 -15.80 -10.87 8.49
N ALA A 260 -16.29 -9.70 8.08
CA ALA A 260 -17.59 -9.22 8.55
C ALA A 260 -18.77 -10.01 7.95
N GLN A 261 -18.61 -10.54 6.74
CA GLN A 261 -19.60 -11.41 6.11
C GLN A 261 -19.70 -12.74 6.86
N ILE A 262 -18.57 -13.31 7.28
CA ILE A 262 -18.52 -14.53 8.12
C ILE A 262 -19.17 -14.27 9.49
N CYS A 263 -18.92 -13.10 10.09
CA CYS A 263 -19.58 -12.71 11.34
C CYS A 263 -21.12 -12.62 11.21
N ALA A 264 -21.63 -12.28 10.01
CA ALA A 264 -23.05 -12.20 9.69
C ALA A 264 -23.91 -11.46 10.75
N PRO A 265 -23.53 -10.24 11.18
CA PRO A 265 -24.23 -9.54 12.26
C PRO A 265 -25.65 -9.15 11.83
N ARG A 266 -26.62 -9.29 12.75
CA ARG A 266 -28.02 -8.96 12.49
C ARG A 266 -28.40 -7.59 13.07
N PRO A 267 -29.31 -6.86 12.42
CA PRO A 267 -29.81 -5.61 12.97
C PRO A 267 -30.38 -5.78 14.39
N GLY A 268 -29.88 -4.98 15.34
CA GLY A 268 -30.30 -5.02 16.75
C GLY A 268 -29.34 -5.74 17.70
N GLU A 269 -28.39 -6.53 17.17
CA GLU A 269 -27.39 -7.24 17.98
C GLU A 269 -26.36 -6.31 18.63
N GLN A 270 -25.54 -6.88 19.52
CA GLN A 270 -24.42 -6.22 20.16
C GLN A 270 -23.12 -6.90 19.74
N TRP A 271 -22.22 -6.13 19.13
CA TRP A 271 -20.95 -6.63 18.63
C TRP A 271 -19.78 -5.89 19.27
N TRP A 272 -18.67 -6.60 19.48
CA TRP A 272 -17.42 -6.04 19.98
C TRP A 272 -16.29 -6.26 18.97
N ASP A 273 -15.76 -5.16 18.46
CA ASP A 273 -14.54 -5.12 17.65
C ASP A 273 -13.36 -4.73 18.57
N ALA A 274 -12.65 -5.74 19.07
CA ALA A 274 -11.66 -5.57 20.14
C ALA A 274 -10.38 -4.83 19.72
N CYS A 275 -10.03 -4.89 18.43
CA CYS A 275 -8.85 -4.29 17.81
C CYS A 275 -9.25 -3.51 16.56
N ALA A 276 -10.18 -2.57 16.74
CA ALA A 276 -10.86 -1.88 15.66
C ALA A 276 -9.92 -1.11 14.73
N GLY A 277 -8.77 -0.62 15.23
CA GLY A 277 -7.85 0.18 14.45
C GLY A 277 -8.54 1.36 13.77
N GLY A 278 -8.30 1.53 12.47
CA GLY A 278 -8.97 2.56 11.67
C GLY A 278 -10.46 2.29 11.40
N GLY A 279 -11.00 1.16 11.86
CA GLY A 279 -12.44 0.88 11.95
C GLY A 279 -13.09 0.32 10.68
N GLY A 280 -12.32 -0.17 9.70
CA GLY A 280 -12.91 -0.71 8.46
C GLY A 280 -13.90 -1.85 8.72
N LYS A 281 -13.55 -2.79 9.63
CA LYS A 281 -14.43 -3.91 10.03
C LYS A 281 -15.60 -3.44 10.89
N THR A 282 -15.36 -2.57 11.86
CA THR A 282 -16.41 -1.90 12.65
C THR A 282 -17.49 -1.27 11.77
N LEU A 283 -17.09 -0.49 10.76
CA LEU A 283 -18.01 0.16 9.82
C LEU A 283 -18.75 -0.86 8.95
N HIS A 284 -18.15 -2.02 8.67
CA HIS A 284 -18.83 -3.10 7.95
C HIS A 284 -19.91 -3.73 8.83
N LEU A 285 -19.58 -4.04 10.10
CA LEU A 285 -20.53 -4.59 11.05
C LEU A 285 -21.74 -3.66 11.22
N ALA A 286 -21.48 -2.37 11.47
CA ALA A 286 -22.53 -1.38 11.65
C ALA A 286 -23.44 -1.24 10.41
N TRP A 287 -22.85 -1.38 9.22
CA TRP A 287 -23.57 -1.33 7.96
C TRP A 287 -24.47 -2.55 7.72
N LEU A 288 -23.95 -3.77 7.95
CA LEU A 288 -24.75 -5.00 7.88
C LEU A 288 -25.88 -5.01 8.93
N MET A 289 -25.64 -4.39 10.08
CA MET A 289 -26.65 -4.17 11.13
C MET A 289 -27.64 -3.03 10.80
N GLN A 290 -27.53 -2.39 9.62
CA GLN A 290 -28.38 -1.27 9.18
C GLN A 290 -28.41 -0.10 10.18
N GLY A 291 -27.29 0.15 10.87
CA GLY A 291 -27.21 1.18 11.91
C GLY A 291 -28.03 0.88 13.17
N LYS A 292 -28.62 -0.31 13.31
CA LYS A 292 -29.39 -0.76 14.50
C LYS A 292 -28.49 -1.53 15.47
N GLY A 293 -28.92 -1.68 16.72
CA GLY A 293 -28.11 -2.36 17.75
C GLY A 293 -26.93 -1.53 18.23
N SER A 294 -25.80 -2.18 18.52
CA SER A 294 -24.58 -1.48 18.93
C SER A 294 -23.29 -2.21 18.56
N VAL A 295 -22.29 -1.45 18.10
CA VAL A 295 -20.92 -1.95 17.89
C VAL A 295 -19.98 -1.21 18.84
N LEU A 296 -19.40 -1.92 19.78
CA LEU A 296 -18.32 -1.41 20.61
C LEU A 296 -17.00 -1.61 19.85
N ALA A 297 -16.31 -0.53 19.54
CA ALA A 297 -15.01 -0.53 18.91
C ALA A 297 -13.94 -0.14 19.92
N THR A 298 -12.93 -1.00 20.09
CA THR A 298 -11.83 -0.73 21.00
C THR A 298 -10.48 -0.87 20.32
N ASP A 299 -9.50 -0.08 20.78
CA ASP A 299 -8.10 -0.19 20.36
C ASP A 299 -7.22 0.45 21.44
N ILE A 300 -5.95 0.04 21.49
CA ILE A 300 -4.92 0.67 22.33
C ILE A 300 -4.54 2.07 21.83
N ARG A 301 -4.72 2.35 20.53
CA ARG A 301 -4.33 3.59 19.86
C ARG A 301 -5.52 4.54 19.77
N LEU A 302 -5.56 5.52 20.66
CA LEU A 302 -6.60 6.57 20.67
C LEU A 302 -6.75 7.30 19.33
N HIS A 303 -5.64 7.60 18.64
CA HIS A 303 -5.69 8.30 17.35
C HIS A 303 -6.42 7.49 16.26
N LYS A 304 -6.33 6.15 16.29
CA LYS A 304 -7.06 5.28 15.37
C LYS A 304 -8.56 5.30 15.66
N LEU A 305 -8.94 5.32 16.94
CA LEU A 305 -10.34 5.47 17.34
C LEU A 305 -10.92 6.86 16.98
N GLN A 306 -10.11 7.92 17.03
CA GLN A 306 -10.52 9.25 16.55
C GLN A 306 -10.78 9.24 15.04
N GLU A 307 -9.93 8.59 14.26
CA GLU A 307 -10.14 8.38 12.82
C GLU A 307 -11.43 7.60 12.55
N LEU A 308 -11.67 6.50 13.29
CA LEU A 308 -12.92 5.73 13.19
C LEU A 308 -14.15 6.57 13.51
N LYS A 309 -14.13 7.43 14.55
CA LYS A 309 -15.26 8.33 14.87
C LYS A 309 -15.60 9.26 13.70
N LEU A 310 -14.59 9.79 13.01
CA LEU A 310 -14.80 10.64 11.84
C LEU A 310 -15.42 9.86 10.68
N ARG A 311 -14.92 8.65 10.40
CA ARG A 311 -15.45 7.76 9.36
C ARG A 311 -16.88 7.32 9.66
N ALA A 312 -17.19 6.98 10.92
CA ALA A 312 -18.52 6.58 11.36
C ALA A 312 -19.54 7.72 11.23
N ARG A 313 -19.15 8.97 11.53
CA ARG A 313 -19.99 10.16 11.31
C ARG A 313 -20.28 10.36 9.83
N ARG A 314 -19.25 10.26 8.98
CA ARG A 314 -19.40 10.37 7.53
C ARG A 314 -20.34 9.31 6.97
N ALA A 315 -20.17 8.06 7.38
CA ALA A 315 -21.01 6.94 6.95
C ALA A 315 -22.33 6.83 7.72
N GLN A 316 -22.66 7.82 8.57
CA GLN A 316 -23.92 7.89 9.32
C GLN A 316 -24.25 6.65 10.18
N PHE A 317 -23.25 6.09 10.87
CA PHE A 317 -23.45 4.96 11.80
C PHE A 317 -23.46 5.42 13.27
N PRO A 318 -24.62 5.80 13.84
CA PRO A 318 -24.72 6.25 15.23
C PRO A 318 -24.57 5.13 16.26
N ASN A 319 -24.70 3.87 15.83
CA ASN A 319 -24.60 2.68 16.69
C ASN A 319 -23.16 2.29 17.06
N ILE A 320 -22.14 3.01 16.58
CA ILE A 320 -20.73 2.75 16.89
C ILE A 320 -20.31 3.53 18.14
N ARG A 321 -19.73 2.84 19.12
CA ARG A 321 -19.14 3.44 20.32
C ARG A 321 -17.65 3.11 20.38
N CYS A 322 -16.80 4.10 20.55
CA CYS A 322 -15.36 3.90 20.65
C CYS A 322 -14.86 4.02 22.09
N LYS A 323 -14.05 3.08 22.57
CA LYS A 323 -13.43 3.11 23.90
C LYS A 323 -11.99 2.61 23.83
N GLU A 324 -11.07 3.26 24.55
CA GLU A 324 -9.71 2.72 24.70
C GLU A 324 -9.77 1.39 25.46
N TRP A 325 -9.02 0.39 24.99
CA TRP A 325 -8.90 -0.88 25.69
C TRP A 325 -7.46 -1.39 25.63
N LYS A 326 -6.89 -1.66 26.81
CA LYS A 326 -5.49 -2.08 26.98
C LYS A 326 -5.31 -3.60 27.11
N GLY A 327 -6.27 -4.38 26.61
CA GLY A 327 -6.18 -5.85 26.58
C GLY A 327 -6.28 -6.55 27.93
N LYS A 328 -6.80 -5.88 28.99
CA LYS A 328 -6.86 -6.44 30.35
C LYS A 328 -8.23 -7.04 30.68
N ALA A 329 -9.22 -6.20 30.99
CA ALA A 329 -10.56 -6.63 31.37
C ALA A 329 -11.56 -6.33 30.25
N MET A 330 -12.51 -7.23 30.00
CA MET A 330 -13.55 -7.02 29.00
C MET A 330 -14.34 -5.74 29.33
N PRO A 331 -14.53 -4.83 28.36
CA PRO A 331 -15.28 -3.61 28.62
C PRO A 331 -16.76 -3.95 28.92
N THR A 332 -17.27 -3.47 30.06
CA THR A 332 -18.68 -3.65 30.43
C THR A 332 -19.60 -2.82 29.55
N PHE A 333 -20.68 -3.45 29.06
CA PHE A 333 -21.71 -2.78 28.26
C PHE A 333 -22.94 -2.53 29.14
N ARG A 334 -23.27 -1.25 29.39
CA ARG A 334 -24.43 -0.83 30.22
C ARG A 334 -24.53 -1.51 31.61
N GLY A 335 -23.40 -1.83 32.24
CA GLY A 335 -23.41 -2.47 33.57
C GLY A 335 -23.84 -3.95 33.57
N VAL A 336 -24.04 -4.55 32.40
CA VAL A 336 -24.26 -5.99 32.26
C VAL A 336 -22.93 -6.61 31.83
N SER A 337 -22.44 -7.60 32.59
CA SER A 337 -21.33 -8.42 32.12
C SER A 337 -21.74 -9.07 30.80
N PRO A 338 -20.93 -8.98 29.74
CA PRO A 338 -21.20 -9.72 28.53
C PRO A 338 -21.22 -11.21 28.92
N VAL A 339 -22.38 -11.84 28.79
CA VAL A 339 -22.47 -13.29 28.82
C VAL A 339 -21.58 -13.76 27.68
N CYS A 340 -20.55 -14.53 28.01
CA CYS A 340 -19.65 -15.13 27.04
C CYS A 340 -20.49 -15.79 25.94
N TRP A 341 -20.11 -15.52 24.70
CA TRP A 341 -20.64 -16.15 23.49
C TRP A 341 -20.53 -17.67 23.56
#